data_AF-A0A937BGN1-F1
#
_entry.id   AF-A0A937BGN1-F1
#
_cell.length_a   1.000
_cell.length_b   1.000
_cell.length_c   1.000
_cell.angle_alpha   90.00
_cell.angle_beta   90.00
_cell.angle_gamma   90.00
#
_symmetry.space_group_name_H-M   'P 1'
#
loop_
_entity.id
_entity.type
_entity.pdbx_description
1 polymer ?
#
loop_
_entity_poly.entity_id
_entity_poly.type
_entity_poly.pdbx_seq_one_letter_code
_entity_poly.pdbx_strand_id
1 'polypeptide(L)'
;MDGRRKGLIAGVLLLHFALLACYTLPRTWVPERLYYWSVTYARPLFHQGWNLFAPDPPRCSCELQVGLNEQDWRPLNAPQDHYLVTRMSRNIAAYLEGAVPFVDTLYVEPLMEQAMLGLVRDLGREVPDLRFRAVQRCVIDDHRPLDRMERIVPIVLMKPPKP
;
A
#
# COMPACT_ATOMS: atom_id res chain seq x y z
N MET A 1 28.62 39.74 12.49
CA MET A 1 27.97 38.42 12.69
C MET A 1 27.83 37.60 11.39
N ASP A 2 27.80 38.24 10.22
CA ASP A 2 27.55 37.56 8.94
C ASP A 2 28.69 36.63 8.46
N GLY A 3 29.96 37.03 8.68
CA GLY A 3 31.12 36.21 8.30
C GLY A 3 31.25 34.89 9.06
N ARG A 4 30.87 34.86 10.35
CA ARG A 4 30.92 33.65 11.19
C ARG A 4 29.87 32.62 10.76
N ARG A 5 28.69 33.08 10.34
CA ARG A 5 27.63 32.24 9.79
C ARG A 5 28.03 31.63 8.45
N LYS A 6 28.62 32.44 7.54
CA LYS A 6 29.12 31.95 6.24
C LYS A 6 30.22 30.91 6.41
N GLY A 7 31.16 31.13 7.32
CA GLY A 7 32.22 30.15 7.64
C GLY A 7 31.67 28.84 8.18
N LEU A 8 30.66 28.89 9.06
CA LEU A 8 30.02 27.68 9.58
C LEU A 8 29.29 26.90 8.50
N ILE A 9 28.53 27.58 7.62
CA ILE A 9 27.86 26.94 6.48
C ILE A 9 28.88 26.27 5.56
N ALA A 10 29.95 26.98 5.20
CA ALA A 10 31.01 26.43 4.36
C ALA A 10 31.66 25.19 5.00
N GLY A 11 31.92 25.22 6.31
CA GLY A 11 32.46 24.08 7.05
C GLY A 11 31.52 22.87 7.05
N VAL A 12 30.22 23.09 7.24
CA VAL A 12 29.21 22.02 7.18
C VAL A 12 29.15 21.40 5.78
N LEU A 13 29.17 22.22 4.73
CA LEU A 13 29.17 21.74 3.34
C LEU A 13 30.43 20.93 3.02
N LEU A 14 31.60 21.43 3.41
CA LEU A 14 32.86 20.70 3.21
C LEU A 14 32.83 19.34 3.92
N LEU A 15 32.36 19.29 5.16
CA LEU A 15 32.22 18.04 5.90
C LEU A 15 31.22 17.08 5.22
N HIS A 16 30.09 17.60 4.74
CA HIS A 16 29.10 16.82 3.99
C HIS A 16 29.71 16.18 2.74
N PHE A 17 30.37 16.96 1.89
CA PHE A 17 30.99 16.45 0.66
C PHE A 17 32.15 15.50 0.95
N ALA A 18 32.94 15.75 1.99
CA ALA A 18 34.01 14.85 2.41
C ALA A 18 33.46 13.49 2.86
N LEU A 19 32.37 13.48 3.65
CA LEU A 19 31.70 12.25 4.07
C LEU A 19 31.09 11.52 2.86
N LEU A 20 30.46 12.21 1.92
CA LEU A 20 29.95 11.59 0.70
C LEU A 20 31.06 11.00 -0.17
N ALA A 21 32.19 11.69 -0.34
CA ALA A 21 33.35 11.17 -1.06
C ALA A 21 33.90 9.90 -0.38
N CYS A 22 34.02 9.91 0.95
CA CYS A 22 34.44 8.73 1.72
C CYS A 22 33.43 7.57 1.66
N TYR A 23 32.15 7.85 1.38
CA TYR A 23 31.12 6.84 1.20
C TYR A 23 31.21 6.16 -0.18
N THR A 24 31.55 6.93 -1.22
CA THR A 24 31.56 6.45 -2.62
C THR A 24 32.89 5.86 -3.07
N LEU A 25 34.01 6.27 -2.46
CA LEU A 25 35.34 5.76 -2.81
C LEU A 25 35.51 4.28 -2.40
N PRO A 26 36.40 3.53 -3.09
CA PRO A 26 36.72 2.16 -2.72
C PRO A 26 37.16 2.05 -1.26
N ARG A 27 36.64 1.06 -0.52
CA ARG A 27 36.94 0.87 0.91
C ARG A 27 38.44 0.75 1.21
N THR A 28 39.23 0.25 0.26
CA THR A 28 40.70 0.14 0.37
C THR A 28 41.41 1.49 0.44
N TRP A 29 40.77 2.58 0.02
CA TRP A 29 41.36 3.93 0.00
C TRP A 29 40.92 4.80 1.18
N VAL A 30 39.93 4.35 1.95
CA VAL A 30 39.34 5.13 3.04
C VAL A 30 39.65 4.44 4.37
N PRO A 31 40.24 5.14 5.36
CA PRO A 31 40.44 4.61 6.70
C PRO A 31 39.12 4.10 7.29
N GLU A 32 39.17 2.93 7.94
CA GLU A 32 37.96 2.21 8.36
C GLU A 32 37.01 3.04 9.25
N ARG A 33 37.57 3.85 10.15
CA ARG A 33 36.77 4.74 11.01
C ARG A 33 36.03 5.81 10.20
N LEU A 34 36.68 6.40 9.20
CA LEU A 34 36.06 7.41 8.34
C LEU A 34 35.00 6.80 7.44
N TYR A 35 35.22 5.57 6.97
CA TYR A 35 34.22 4.80 6.22
C TYR A 35 32.99 4.48 7.08
N TYR A 36 33.18 4.11 8.35
CA TYR A 36 32.05 3.88 9.26
C TYR A 36 31.21 5.15 9.47
N TRP A 37 31.86 6.29 9.69
CA TRP A 37 31.17 7.57 9.82
C TRP A 37 30.46 8.00 8.53
N SER A 38 31.07 7.77 7.37
CA SER A 38 30.48 8.10 6.07
C SER A 38 29.23 7.26 5.79
N VAL A 39 29.28 5.95 6.08
CA VAL A 39 28.12 5.04 5.98
C VAL A 39 27.00 5.46 6.93
N THR A 40 27.33 5.73 8.20
CA THR A 40 26.33 6.12 9.21
C THR A 40 25.63 7.43 8.84
N TYR A 41 26.37 8.37 8.24
CA TYR A 41 25.84 9.64 7.75
C TYR A 41 25.01 9.48 6.46
N ALA A 42 25.56 8.82 5.44
CA ALA A 42 24.99 8.79 4.11
C ALA A 42 23.80 7.82 3.98
N ARG A 43 23.85 6.66 4.64
CA ARG A 43 22.84 5.60 4.46
C ARG A 43 21.43 6.05 4.87
N PRO A 44 21.17 6.70 6.02
CA PRO A 44 19.81 7.15 6.34
C PRO A 44 19.28 8.25 5.41
N LEU A 45 20.17 9.09 4.89
CA LEU A 45 19.80 10.26 4.07
C LEU A 45 19.58 9.90 2.60
N PHE A 46 20.38 8.98 2.05
CA PHE A 46 20.40 8.66 0.62
C PHE A 46 19.97 7.22 0.31
N HIS A 47 19.99 6.33 1.30
CA HIS A 47 19.42 4.98 1.21
C HIS A 47 18.14 4.87 2.05
N GLN A 48 17.32 5.94 2.09
CA GLN A 48 15.90 5.78 2.45
C GLN A 48 15.41 4.54 1.71
N GLY A 49 15.07 3.51 2.48
CA GLY A 49 15.16 2.13 2.03
C GLY A 49 14.50 1.94 0.67
N TRP A 50 15.03 1.02 -0.13
CA TRP A 50 14.36 0.59 -1.35
C TRP A 50 12.86 0.29 -1.13
N ASN A 51 12.43 0.00 0.10
CA ASN A 51 11.04 -0.07 0.56
C ASN A 51 10.17 1.17 0.23
N LEU A 52 10.72 2.36 -0.02
CA LEU A 52 9.94 3.54 -0.43
C LEU A 52 9.65 3.54 -1.95
N PHE A 53 10.52 2.92 -2.75
CA PHE A 53 10.45 2.89 -4.22
C PHE A 53 10.02 1.53 -4.77
N ALA A 54 10.22 0.48 -3.99
CA ALA A 54 9.82 -0.89 -4.18
C ALA A 54 9.42 -1.42 -2.78
N PRO A 55 8.30 -0.95 -2.20
CA PRO A 55 7.73 -1.60 -1.03
C PRO A 55 7.62 -3.10 -1.30
N ASP A 56 7.92 -3.91 -0.28
CA ASP A 56 7.68 -5.35 -0.38
C ASP A 56 6.25 -5.56 -0.91
N PRO A 57 6.07 -6.46 -1.90
CA PRO A 57 4.75 -6.67 -2.47
C PRO A 57 3.79 -7.02 -1.34
N PRO A 58 2.58 -6.44 -1.32
CA PRO A 58 1.67 -6.63 -0.21
C PRO A 58 1.40 -8.14 -0.05
N ARG A 59 1.57 -8.61 1.20
CA ARG A 59 1.45 -10.04 1.54
C ARG A 59 0.04 -10.55 1.28
N CYS A 60 -0.95 -9.66 1.31
CA CYS A 60 -2.31 -9.91 0.90
C CYS A 60 -2.67 -9.00 -0.27
N SER A 61 -3.63 -9.41 -1.08
CA SER A 61 -4.30 -8.53 -2.03
C SER A 61 -5.79 -8.78 -1.94
N CYS A 62 -6.58 -7.72 -2.03
CA CYS A 62 -8.04 -7.78 -1.96
C CYS A 62 -8.65 -7.39 -3.31
N GLU A 63 -9.60 -8.18 -3.80
CA GLU A 63 -10.40 -7.88 -4.98
C GLU A 63 -11.87 -7.80 -4.59
N LEU A 64 -12.53 -6.69 -4.94
CA LEU A 64 -13.95 -6.48 -4.65
C LEU A 64 -14.81 -7.01 -5.78
N GLN A 65 -15.78 -7.86 -5.45
CA GLN A 65 -16.74 -8.43 -6.39
C GLN A 65 -18.17 -8.10 -6.00
N VAL A 66 -19.01 -7.90 -7.01
CA VAL A 66 -20.46 -7.70 -6.88
C VAL A 66 -21.20 -8.91 -7.47
N GLY A 67 -22.21 -9.38 -6.75
CA GLY A 67 -23.09 -10.46 -7.19
C GLY A 67 -24.26 -9.88 -7.97
N LEU A 68 -24.43 -10.32 -9.22
CA LEU A 68 -25.60 -10.00 -10.04
C LEU A 68 -26.75 -10.99 -9.79
N ASN A 69 -26.41 -12.19 -9.33
CA ASN A 69 -27.30 -13.22 -8.83
C ASN A 69 -26.50 -14.18 -7.91
N GLU A 70 -27.03 -15.35 -7.55
CA GLU A 70 -26.33 -16.27 -6.64
C GLU A 70 -25.01 -16.83 -7.20
N GLN A 71 -24.92 -16.95 -8.53
CA GLN A 71 -23.85 -17.68 -9.22
C GLN A 71 -22.93 -16.76 -10.03
N ASP A 72 -23.42 -15.58 -10.41
CA ASP A 72 -22.74 -14.62 -11.24
C ASP A 72 -22.14 -13.50 -10.39
N TRP A 73 -20.82 -13.53 -10.29
CA TRP A 73 -20.02 -12.58 -9.52
C TRP A 73 -19.02 -11.90 -10.43
N ARG A 74 -19.08 -10.58 -10.47
CA ARG A 74 -18.23 -9.77 -11.33
C ARG A 74 -17.24 -8.93 -10.52
N PRO A 75 -15.95 -8.92 -10.88
CA PRO A 75 -14.98 -8.00 -10.28
C PRO A 75 -15.28 -6.54 -10.65
N LEU A 76 -15.15 -5.63 -9.69
CA LEU A 76 -15.35 -4.18 -9.87
C LEU A 76 -14.09 -3.42 -10.35
N ASN A 77 -13.07 -4.17 -10.75
CA ASN A 77 -11.82 -3.68 -11.31
C ASN A 77 -11.49 -4.40 -12.63
N ALA A 78 -12.51 -4.83 -13.37
CA ALA A 78 -12.31 -5.57 -14.60
C ALA A 78 -11.60 -4.68 -15.64
N PRO A 79 -10.75 -5.24 -16.52
CA PRO A 79 -10.01 -4.46 -17.52
C PRO A 79 -10.89 -3.62 -18.45
N GLN A 80 -12.13 -4.04 -18.68
CA GLN A 80 -13.12 -3.35 -19.49
C GLN A 80 -13.88 -2.22 -18.76
N ASP A 81 -13.69 -2.06 -17.44
CA ASP A 81 -14.39 -1.04 -16.68
C ASP A 81 -13.76 0.34 -16.84
N HIS A 82 -14.57 1.39 -16.71
CA HIS A 82 -14.09 2.76 -16.76
C HIS A 82 -13.03 3.01 -15.67
N TYR A 83 -11.96 3.75 -16.00
CA TYR A 83 -10.80 3.91 -15.11
C TYR A 83 -11.17 4.48 -13.71
N LEU A 84 -12.21 5.31 -13.62
CA LEU A 84 -12.72 5.84 -12.35
C LEU A 84 -13.27 4.74 -11.45
N VAL A 85 -14.03 3.78 -12.02
CA VAL A 85 -14.59 2.64 -11.30
C VAL A 85 -13.45 1.78 -10.75
N THR A 86 -12.44 1.51 -11.59
CA THR A 86 -11.22 0.80 -11.20
C THR A 86 -10.46 1.51 -10.09
N ARG A 87 -10.34 2.85 -10.14
CA ARG A 87 -9.65 3.63 -9.11
C ARG A 87 -10.41 3.62 -7.78
N MET A 88 -11.72 3.77 -7.82
CA MET A 88 -12.57 3.72 -6.63
C MET A 88 -12.58 2.34 -6.00
N SER A 89 -12.74 1.27 -6.80
CA SER A 89 -12.74 -0.11 -6.30
C SER A 89 -11.40 -0.49 -5.66
N ARG A 90 -10.27 -0.02 -6.20
CA ARG A 90 -8.94 -0.18 -5.57
C ARG A 90 -8.83 0.50 -4.22
N ASN A 91 -9.35 1.71 -4.05
CA ASN A 91 -9.33 2.39 -2.75
C ASN A 91 -10.19 1.66 -1.72
N ILE A 92 -11.36 1.15 -2.12
CA ILE A 92 -12.22 0.35 -1.25
C ILE A 92 -11.53 -0.96 -0.88
N ALA A 93 -10.92 -1.65 -1.87
CA ALA A 93 -10.17 -2.87 -1.63
C ALA A 93 -8.99 -2.65 -0.68
N ALA A 94 -8.25 -1.54 -0.79
CA ALA A 94 -7.17 -1.18 0.11
C ALA A 94 -7.67 -0.88 1.54
N TYR A 95 -8.84 -0.23 1.68
CA TYR A 95 -9.49 -0.05 2.99
C TYR A 95 -9.83 -1.41 3.62
N LEU A 96 -10.38 -2.34 2.83
CA LEU A 96 -10.70 -3.70 3.28
C LEU A 96 -9.45 -4.57 3.52
N GLU A 97 -8.34 -4.30 2.83
CA GLU A 97 -7.05 -4.97 3.01
C GLU A 97 -6.41 -4.62 4.36
N GLY A 98 -6.68 -3.44 4.91
CA GLY A 98 -6.29 -3.07 6.28
C GLY A 98 -6.96 -3.91 7.37
N ALA A 99 -7.96 -4.74 7.04
CA ALA A 99 -8.56 -5.70 7.95
C ALA A 99 -7.67 -6.94 8.13
N VAL A 100 -7.86 -7.65 9.24
CA VAL A 100 -7.14 -8.90 9.53
C VAL A 100 -7.30 -9.90 8.36
N PRO A 101 -6.21 -10.53 7.87
CA PRO A 101 -6.30 -11.50 6.78
C PRO A 101 -7.19 -12.68 7.16
N PHE A 102 -7.99 -13.14 6.20
CA PHE A 102 -8.86 -14.32 6.32
C PHE A 102 -9.91 -14.23 7.44
N VAL A 103 -10.43 -13.05 7.73
CA VAL A 103 -11.65 -12.93 8.55
C VAL A 103 -12.82 -13.66 7.89
N ASP A 104 -13.72 -14.20 8.71
CA ASP A 104 -14.91 -14.90 8.21
C ASP A 104 -15.93 -13.95 7.56
N THR A 105 -15.90 -12.65 7.94
CA THR A 105 -16.79 -11.63 7.40
C THR A 105 -16.15 -10.25 7.52
N LEU A 106 -16.29 -9.43 6.48
CA LEU A 106 -15.89 -8.03 6.48
C LEU A 106 -17.09 -7.14 6.77
N TYR A 107 -17.02 -6.35 7.84
CA TYR A 107 -18.04 -5.37 8.17
C TYR A 107 -17.68 -4.00 7.60
N VAL A 108 -18.62 -3.36 6.93
CA VAL A 108 -18.42 -2.07 6.29
C VAL A 108 -19.26 -1.01 6.99
N GLU A 109 -18.60 0.07 7.41
CA GLU A 109 -19.25 1.21 8.04
C GLU A 109 -20.18 1.97 7.06
N PRO A 110 -21.23 2.65 7.55
CA PRO A 110 -22.23 3.30 6.69
C PRO A 110 -21.67 4.29 5.66
N LEU A 111 -20.58 5.00 5.98
CA LEU A 111 -19.94 5.92 5.04
C LEU A 111 -19.32 5.18 3.85
N MET A 112 -18.66 4.05 4.12
CA MET A 112 -18.04 3.23 3.09
C MET A 112 -19.08 2.42 2.31
N GLU A 113 -20.18 2.01 2.97
CA GLU A 113 -21.36 1.43 2.33
C GLU A 113 -21.91 2.37 1.24
N GLN A 114 -22.08 3.67 1.54
CA GLN A 114 -22.55 4.64 0.54
C GLN A 114 -21.62 4.72 -0.67
N ALA A 115 -20.30 4.67 -0.45
CA ALA A 115 -19.33 4.67 -1.53
C ALA A 115 -19.42 3.39 -2.39
N MET A 116 -19.58 2.22 -1.76
CA MET A 116 -19.76 0.95 -2.45
C MET A 116 -21.04 0.92 -3.27
N LEU A 117 -22.17 1.33 -2.70
CA LEU A 117 -23.46 1.39 -3.40
C LEU A 117 -23.43 2.43 -4.53
N GLY A 118 -22.75 3.56 -4.33
CA GLY A 118 -22.55 4.58 -5.36
C GLY A 118 -21.76 4.05 -6.56
N LEU A 119 -20.76 3.19 -6.32
CA LEU A 119 -19.93 2.58 -7.36
C LEU A 119 -20.73 1.66 -8.29
N VAL A 120 -21.72 0.95 -7.74
CA VAL A 120 -22.56 -0.01 -8.48
C VAL A 120 -23.97 0.52 -8.73
N ARG A 121 -24.18 1.84 -8.63
CA ARG A 121 -25.51 2.46 -8.71
C ARG A 121 -26.28 2.07 -9.98
N ASP A 122 -25.58 2.04 -11.11
CA ASP A 122 -26.22 1.71 -12.39
C ASP A 122 -26.58 0.21 -12.46
N LEU A 123 -25.71 -0.66 -11.94
CA LEU A 123 -25.98 -2.11 -11.79
C LEU A 123 -27.15 -2.37 -10.83
N GLY A 124 -27.25 -1.60 -9.74
CA GLY A 124 -28.33 -1.71 -8.76
C GLY A 124 -29.70 -1.25 -9.25
N ARG A 125 -29.77 -0.56 -10.39
CA ARG A 125 -31.05 -0.31 -11.08
C ARG A 125 -31.56 -1.55 -11.80
N GLU A 126 -30.65 -2.42 -12.22
CA GLU A 126 -30.94 -3.63 -12.99
C GLU A 126 -31.09 -4.86 -12.07
N VAL A 127 -30.36 -4.89 -10.96
CA VAL A 127 -30.33 -5.99 -9.98
C VAL A 127 -30.86 -5.51 -8.63
N PRO A 128 -32.00 -6.05 -8.14
CA PRO A 128 -32.64 -5.55 -6.92
C PRO A 128 -31.96 -6.00 -5.61
N ASP A 129 -31.16 -7.07 -5.63
CA ASP A 129 -30.47 -7.63 -4.45
C ASP A 129 -28.96 -7.72 -4.70
N LEU A 130 -28.30 -6.55 -4.63
CA LEU A 130 -26.85 -6.47 -4.79
C LEU A 130 -26.14 -7.04 -3.57
N ARG A 131 -25.28 -8.04 -3.82
CA ARG A 131 -24.42 -8.64 -2.80
C ARG A 131 -22.96 -8.30 -3.08
N PHE A 132 -22.17 -8.18 -2.02
CA PHE A 132 -20.75 -7.86 -2.11
C PHE A 132 -19.91 -8.96 -1.45
N ARG A 133 -18.77 -9.25 -2.04
CA ARG A 133 -17.74 -10.11 -1.44
C ARG A 133 -16.36 -9.60 -1.77
N ALA A 134 -15.41 -9.90 -0.90
CA ALA A 134 -13.99 -9.72 -1.15
C ALA A 134 -13.36 -11.07 -1.49
N VAL A 135 -12.44 -11.08 -2.44
CA VAL A 135 -11.53 -12.20 -2.69
C VAL A 135 -10.17 -11.79 -2.16
N GLN A 136 -9.76 -12.40 -1.05
CA GLN A 136 -8.47 -12.16 -0.42
C GLN A 136 -7.47 -13.21 -0.90
N ARG A 137 -6.31 -12.78 -1.39
CA ARG A 137 -5.20 -13.66 -1.79
C ARG A 137 -3.97 -13.32 -0.96
N CYS A 138 -3.63 -14.15 0.01
CA CYS A 138 -2.49 -13.90 0.90
C CYS A 138 -1.40 -14.96 0.77
N VAL A 139 -0.16 -14.53 0.94
CA VAL A 139 1.00 -15.39 1.11
C VAL A 139 0.87 -16.14 2.44
N ILE A 140 0.93 -17.46 2.38
CA ILE A 140 0.88 -18.34 3.56
C ILE A 140 2.26 -18.91 3.92
N ASP A 141 3.19 -18.93 2.96
CA ASP A 141 4.57 -19.41 3.11
C ASP A 141 5.54 -18.36 2.56
N ASP A 142 6.41 -17.83 3.41
CA ASP A 142 7.40 -16.81 3.05
C ASP A 142 8.49 -17.33 2.13
N HIS A 143 8.71 -18.64 2.08
CA HIS A 143 9.64 -19.26 1.14
C HIS A 143 9.03 -19.47 -0.25
N ARG A 144 7.70 -19.33 -0.37
CA ARG A 144 6.94 -19.49 -1.62
C ARG A 144 5.94 -18.35 -1.78
N PRO A 145 6.39 -17.10 -1.96
CA PRO A 145 5.51 -15.92 -2.00
C PRO A 145 4.54 -15.88 -3.20
N LEU A 146 4.77 -16.73 -4.21
CA LEU A 146 3.87 -16.91 -5.33
C LEU A 146 2.69 -17.86 -5.00
N ASP A 147 2.86 -18.74 -4.01
CA ASP A 147 1.83 -19.65 -3.54
C ASP A 147 0.92 -18.90 -2.56
N ARG A 148 -0.13 -18.28 -3.12
CA ARG A 148 -1.11 -17.50 -2.37
C ARG A 148 -2.36 -18.33 -2.12
N MET A 149 -2.83 -18.33 -0.87
CA MET A 149 -4.14 -18.89 -0.53
C MET A 149 -5.22 -17.87 -0.84
N GLU A 150 -6.22 -18.30 -1.61
CA GLU A 150 -7.40 -17.51 -1.93
C GLU A 150 -8.54 -17.85 -0.95
N ARG A 151 -9.20 -16.82 -0.42
CA ARG A 151 -10.41 -16.96 0.39
C ARG A 151 -11.47 -15.97 -0.05
N ILE A 152 -12.69 -16.47 -0.22
CA ILE A 152 -13.87 -15.65 -0.47
C ILE A 152 -14.43 -15.23 0.89
N VAL A 153 -14.51 -13.92 1.11
CA VAL A 153 -14.99 -13.31 2.35
C VAL A 153 -16.26 -12.51 2.07
N PRO A 154 -17.40 -12.85 2.69
CA PRO A 154 -18.62 -12.07 2.54
C PRO A 154 -18.44 -10.67 3.14
N ILE A 155 -19.00 -9.67 2.46
CA ILE A 155 -19.05 -8.31 2.97
C ILE A 155 -20.46 -8.03 3.50
N VAL A 156 -20.55 -7.64 4.77
CA VAL A 156 -21.80 -7.28 5.43
C VAL A 156 -21.79 -5.77 5.69
N LEU A 157 -22.79 -5.10 5.13
CA LEU A 157 -23.04 -3.68 5.38
C LEU A 157 -23.62 -3.55 6.79
N MET A 158 -22.93 -2.81 7.67
CA MET A 158 -23.41 -2.62 9.03
C MET A 158 -24.73 -1.84 9.00
N LYS A 159 -25.78 -2.36 9.63
CA LYS A 159 -26.97 -1.53 9.86
C LYS A 159 -26.54 -0.33 10.71
N PRO A 160 -26.93 0.90 10.35
CA PRO A 160 -26.65 2.05 11.21
C PRO A 160 -27.22 1.76 12.61
N PRO A 161 -26.54 2.18 13.69
CA PRO A 161 -27.13 2.09 15.01
C PRO A 161 -28.50 2.76 14.95
N LYS A 162 -29.55 2.03 15.36
CA LYS A 162 -30.89 2.63 15.51
C LYS A 162 -30.74 3.81 16.47
N PRO A 163 -31.28 4.99 16.13
CA PRO A 163 -31.30 6.11 17.07
C PRO A 163 -32.09 5.76 18.34
#